data_AF-A0A1E5P246-F1
#
_entry.id   AF-A0A1E5P246-F1
#
_cell.length_a   1.000
_cell.length_b   1.000
_cell.length_c   1.000
_cell.angle_alpha   90.00
_cell.angle_beta   90.00
_cell.angle_gamma   90.00
#
_symmetry.space_group_name_H-M   'P 1'
#
loop_
_entity.id
_entity.type
_entity.pdbx_description
1 polymer ?
#
loop_
_entity_poly.entity_id
_entity_poly.type
_entity_poly.pdbx_seq_one_letter_code
_entity_poly.pdbx_strand_id
1 'polypeptide(L)'
;MPRASLRRLAVALSAISVVSGLGLGPAGLAQASPRPATAAAAQPALSAPVRVAATQSPPLYYHDAYNFPTWLFGRTRLCVTAGYSAAGTARVQSSAPLAAPEYVSVAAGQTRCIERWWGGFPVNAMNITYSRLTVKAS
;
A
#
# COMPACT_ATOMS: atom_id res chain seq x y z
N MET A 1 30.45 24.91 22.05
CA MET A 1 29.28 25.61 22.63
C MET A 1 28.10 24.63 22.67
N PRO A 2 27.74 24.07 23.84
CA PRO A 2 26.59 23.18 23.97
C PRO A 2 25.33 23.95 24.42
N ARG A 3 24.16 23.60 23.87
CA ARG A 3 22.85 23.90 24.49
C ARG A 3 21.98 22.66 24.43
N ALA A 4 21.67 22.14 25.62
CA ALA A 4 20.71 21.08 25.85
C ALA A 4 19.27 21.60 25.71
N SER A 5 18.33 20.73 25.34
CA SER A 5 16.95 20.83 25.81
C SER A 5 16.25 19.46 25.77
N LEU A 6 16.09 18.87 26.96
CA LEU A 6 15.19 17.77 27.27
C LEU A 6 13.77 18.33 27.44
N ARG A 7 12.76 17.74 26.80
CA ARG A 7 11.40 17.64 27.39
C ARG A 7 10.77 16.29 27.05
N ARG A 8 10.34 15.64 28.13
CA ARG A 8 9.69 14.31 28.25
C ARG A 8 8.21 14.39 27.87
N LEU A 9 7.64 13.28 27.41
CA LEU A 9 6.29 12.89 27.85
C LEU A 9 6.15 11.36 27.76
N ALA A 10 6.20 10.74 28.94
CA ALA A 10 5.77 9.37 29.15
C ALA A 10 4.23 9.36 29.25
N VAL A 11 3.59 8.37 28.63
CA VAL A 11 2.20 8.02 28.93
C VAL A 11 2.20 6.55 29.33
N ALA A 12 2.01 6.34 30.63
CA ALA A 12 1.65 5.06 31.22
C ALA A 12 0.13 4.91 31.17
N LEU A 13 -0.36 3.68 30.98
CA LEU A 13 -1.68 3.23 31.45
C LEU A 13 -1.66 1.70 31.67
N SER A 14 -1.39 1.35 32.93
CA SER A 14 -2.09 0.39 33.82
C SER A 14 -3.04 -0.64 33.17
N ALA A 15 -2.78 -1.94 33.25
CA ALA A 15 -3.04 -2.87 34.37
C ALA A 15 -4.53 -3.19 34.63
N ILE A 16 -4.95 -4.44 34.36
CA ILE A 16 -5.98 -5.17 35.13
C ILE A 16 -5.54 -6.64 35.26
N SER A 17 -5.25 -7.02 36.50
CA SER A 17 -5.01 -8.38 37.03
C SER A 17 -6.37 -9.10 37.23
N VAL A 18 -6.52 -10.43 37.23
CA VAL A 18 -6.50 -11.43 38.34
C VAL A 18 -7.46 -12.55 37.82
N VAL A 19 -7.24 -13.87 37.85
CA VAL A 19 -7.41 -14.84 38.96
C VAL A 19 -7.11 -16.24 38.43
N SER A 20 -6.29 -16.97 39.18
CA SER A 20 -6.01 -18.41 39.09
C SER A 20 -7.18 -19.27 39.58
N GLY A 21 -7.33 -20.50 39.09
CA GLY A 21 -8.21 -21.48 39.74
C GLY A 21 -8.22 -22.87 39.13
N LEU A 22 -7.56 -23.82 39.80
CA LEU A 22 -7.54 -25.26 39.52
C LEU A 22 -8.93 -25.92 39.71
N GLY A 23 -9.17 -27.03 39.01
CA GLY A 23 -10.26 -27.95 39.35
C GLY A 23 -10.24 -29.26 38.56
N LEU A 24 -9.58 -30.28 39.10
CA LEU A 24 -9.82 -31.71 38.81
C LEU A 24 -10.91 -32.21 39.79
N GLY A 25 -11.99 -32.83 39.31
CA GLY A 25 -12.91 -33.61 40.16
C GLY A 25 -14.33 -33.82 39.59
N PRO A 26 -15.05 -34.92 39.94
CA PRO A 26 -15.92 -35.65 39.01
C PRO A 26 -17.45 -35.54 39.26
N ALA A 27 -18.20 -36.08 38.29
CA ALA A 27 -19.56 -36.66 38.38
C ALA A 27 -20.67 -35.87 39.10
N GLY A 28 -21.60 -35.32 38.32
CA GLY A 28 -22.92 -34.88 38.78
C GLY A 28 -23.93 -34.89 37.63
N LEU A 29 -24.81 -35.89 37.62
CA LEU A 29 -26.00 -35.97 36.77
C LEU A 29 -26.99 -34.84 37.15
N ALA A 30 -27.37 -33.98 36.20
CA ALA A 30 -28.66 -33.25 36.24
C ALA A 30 -28.92 -32.51 34.91
N GLN A 31 -29.58 -33.20 34.00
CA GLN A 31 -30.72 -32.78 33.18
C GLN A 31 -31.21 -31.31 33.32
N ALA A 32 -31.01 -30.48 32.28
CA ALA A 32 -31.95 -29.44 31.84
C ALA A 32 -31.52 -28.83 30.48
N SER A 33 -32.45 -28.85 29.52
CA SER A 33 -32.38 -28.20 28.20
C SER A 33 -32.19 -26.68 28.35
N PRO A 34 -31.44 -26.00 27.46
CA PRO A 34 -32.05 -25.54 26.22
C PRO A 34 -31.11 -25.61 25.01
N ARG A 35 -31.70 -25.97 23.86
CA ARG A 35 -31.12 -25.84 22.52
C ARG A 35 -30.49 -24.45 22.35
N PRO A 36 -29.17 -24.31 22.18
CA PRO A 36 -28.62 -23.05 21.73
C PRO A 36 -29.07 -22.89 20.28
N ALA A 37 -30.00 -21.97 20.04
CA ALA A 37 -30.15 -21.38 18.73
C ALA A 37 -28.80 -20.72 18.42
N THR A 38 -28.00 -21.38 17.59
CA THR A 38 -26.79 -20.82 17.03
C THR A 38 -27.22 -19.62 16.20
N ALA A 39 -27.27 -18.44 16.83
CA ALA A 39 -27.26 -17.19 16.11
C ALA A 39 -25.95 -17.22 15.33
N ALA A 40 -26.06 -17.53 14.03
CA ALA A 40 -24.97 -17.36 13.09
C ALA A 40 -24.55 -15.90 13.23
N ALA A 41 -23.45 -15.68 13.94
CA ALA A 41 -22.81 -14.38 14.02
C ALA A 41 -22.59 -13.98 12.56
N ALA A 42 -23.34 -12.99 12.12
CA ALA A 42 -23.11 -12.31 10.86
C ALA A 42 -21.68 -11.76 10.97
N GLN A 43 -20.73 -12.52 10.43
CA GLN A 43 -19.37 -12.06 10.22
C GLN A 43 -19.53 -10.75 9.43
N PRO A 44 -19.08 -9.60 9.95
CA PRO A 44 -19.06 -8.40 9.14
C PRO A 44 -18.18 -8.74 7.94
N ALA A 45 -18.82 -8.86 6.77
CA ALA A 45 -18.12 -9.03 5.52
C ALA A 45 -17.18 -7.84 5.40
N LEU A 46 -15.90 -8.06 5.69
CA LEU A 46 -14.85 -7.09 5.43
C LEU A 46 -15.04 -6.67 3.97
N SER A 47 -15.42 -5.41 3.80
CA SER A 47 -15.67 -4.80 2.52
C SER A 47 -14.51 -5.16 1.59
N ALA A 48 -14.83 -5.75 0.44
CA ALA A 48 -13.84 -6.07 -0.57
C ALA A 48 -12.94 -4.84 -0.78
N PRO A 49 -11.60 -4.99 -0.85
CA PRO A 49 -10.74 -3.86 -1.12
C PRO A 49 -11.22 -3.23 -2.42
N VAL A 50 -11.52 -1.94 -2.38
CA VAL A 50 -11.89 -1.16 -3.57
C VAL A 50 -10.77 -1.38 -4.59
N ARG A 51 -11.03 -2.20 -5.61
CA ARG A 51 -10.07 -2.45 -6.68
C ARG A 51 -9.99 -1.16 -7.50
N VAL A 52 -8.92 -0.41 -7.27
CA VAL A 52 -8.67 0.86 -7.94
C VAL A 52 -8.61 0.63 -9.45
N ALA A 53 -9.30 1.47 -10.21
CA ALA A 53 -9.25 1.46 -11.66
C ALA A 53 -7.81 1.76 -12.12
N ALA A 54 -7.18 0.79 -12.78
CA ALA A 54 -5.84 0.98 -13.28
C ALA A 54 -5.84 2.05 -14.38
N THR A 55 -5.02 3.09 -14.23
CA THR A 55 -4.87 4.17 -15.22
C THR A 55 -3.68 3.86 -16.12
N GLN A 56 -3.87 3.92 -17.43
CA GLN A 56 -2.81 3.67 -18.40
C GLN A 56 -2.52 4.95 -19.19
N SER A 57 -1.25 5.29 -19.36
CA SER A 57 -0.86 6.41 -20.23
C SER A 57 -1.08 6.04 -21.70
N PRO A 58 -1.26 7.05 -22.57
CA PRO A 58 -0.94 6.86 -23.98
C PRO A 58 0.55 6.44 -24.13
N PRO A 59 0.93 5.95 -25.32
CA PRO A 59 2.33 5.75 -25.66
C PRO A 59 3.14 7.01 -25.42
N LEU A 60 4.19 6.91 -24.61
CA LEU A 60 5.12 8.00 -24.32
C LEU A 60 6.32 7.89 -25.25
N TYR A 61 6.49 8.87 -26.12
CA TYR A 61 7.70 9.07 -26.93
C TYR A 61 8.71 9.93 -26.16
N TYR A 62 9.85 10.22 -26.78
CA TYR A 62 10.91 10.99 -26.15
C TYR A 62 10.39 12.34 -25.60
N HIS A 63 10.67 12.63 -24.33
CA HIS A 63 10.18 13.79 -23.57
C HIS A 63 8.67 13.85 -23.30
N ASP A 64 7.86 12.88 -23.74
CA ASP A 64 6.46 12.83 -23.33
C ASP A 64 6.35 12.48 -21.85
N ALA A 65 5.40 13.13 -21.18
CA ALA A 65 5.11 12.93 -19.77
C ALA A 65 3.61 12.73 -19.53
N TYR A 66 3.30 11.92 -18.53
CA TYR A 66 1.92 11.69 -18.09
C TYR A 66 1.84 11.73 -16.57
N ASN A 67 0.83 12.43 -16.06
CA ASN A 67 0.58 12.55 -14.63
C ASN A 67 -0.44 11.50 -14.20
N PHE A 68 -0.02 10.63 -13.28
CA PHE A 68 -0.88 9.63 -12.68
C PHE A 68 -1.44 10.16 -11.36
N PRO A 69 -2.76 10.12 -11.15
CA PRO A 69 -3.34 10.43 -9.85
C PRO A 69 -2.88 9.38 -8.83
N THR A 70 -2.68 9.83 -7.59
CA THR A 70 -2.41 8.94 -6.45
C THR A 70 -3.38 9.26 -5.32
N TRP A 71 -3.37 8.45 -4.28
CA TRP A 71 -4.33 8.53 -3.19
C TRP A 71 -3.65 8.92 -1.88
N LEU A 72 -4.39 9.63 -1.03
CA LEU A 72 -3.98 9.97 0.33
C LEU A 72 -3.63 8.72 1.15
N PHE A 73 -4.25 7.58 0.86
CA PHE A 73 -4.01 6.31 1.53
C PHE A 73 -3.86 5.17 0.52
N GLY A 74 -2.96 4.22 0.80
CA GLY A 74 -2.71 3.06 -0.05
C GLY A 74 -1.53 3.26 -1.02
N ARG A 75 -0.89 2.15 -1.40
CA ARG A 75 0.25 2.18 -2.33
C ARG A 75 -0.27 2.29 -3.76
N THR A 76 0.45 3.01 -4.61
CA THR A 76 0.23 3.01 -6.06
C THR A 76 1.39 2.27 -6.71
N ARG A 77 1.05 1.30 -7.55
CA ARG A 77 1.99 0.54 -8.36
C ARG A 77 2.05 1.15 -9.75
N LEU A 78 3.24 1.63 -10.13
CA LEU A 78 3.54 2.14 -11.47
C LEU A 78 4.38 1.11 -12.21
N CYS A 79 3.85 0.55 -13.30
CA CYS A 79 4.53 -0.37 -14.18
C CYS A 79 4.91 0.34 -15.48
N VAL A 80 6.21 0.38 -15.77
CA VAL A 80 6.79 0.91 -17.00
C VAL A 80 7.10 -0.28 -17.92
N THR A 81 6.56 -0.25 -19.13
CA THR A 81 6.78 -1.26 -20.16
C THR A 81 7.49 -0.62 -21.34
N ALA A 82 8.61 -1.20 -21.75
CA ALA A 82 9.31 -0.78 -22.96
C ALA A 82 8.79 -1.56 -24.18
N GLY A 83 8.76 -0.91 -25.35
CA GLY A 83 8.52 -1.59 -26.61
C GLY A 83 9.57 -2.68 -26.89
N TYR A 84 9.27 -3.57 -27.83
CA TYR A 84 10.17 -4.68 -28.19
C TYR A 84 11.42 -4.24 -28.96
N SER A 85 11.45 -3.01 -29.48
CA SER A 85 12.52 -2.52 -30.35
C SER A 85 13.79 -2.09 -29.63
N ALA A 86 13.68 -1.58 -28.40
CA ALA A 86 14.82 -1.04 -27.65
C ALA A 86 14.51 -0.96 -26.15
N ALA A 87 15.56 -0.97 -25.33
CA ALA A 87 15.46 -0.63 -23.92
C ALA A 87 15.08 0.86 -23.76
N GLY A 88 14.44 1.19 -22.65
CA GLY A 88 14.04 2.55 -22.33
C GLY A 88 14.13 2.88 -20.86
N THR A 89 14.12 4.17 -20.54
CA THR A 89 14.14 4.66 -19.16
C THR A 89 13.05 5.70 -18.97
N ALA A 90 12.22 5.50 -17.93
CA ALA A 90 11.26 6.49 -17.47
C ALA A 90 11.82 7.22 -16.25
N ARG A 91 11.75 8.55 -16.26
CA ARG A 91 11.90 9.37 -15.06
C ARG A 91 10.54 9.46 -14.38
N VAL A 92 10.46 8.96 -13.16
CA VAL A 92 9.26 9.02 -12.32
C VAL A 92 9.52 10.00 -11.19
N GLN A 93 8.65 10.98 -11.01
CA GLN A 93 8.79 11.98 -9.96
C GLN A 93 7.42 12.31 -9.37
N SER A 94 7.31 12.28 -8.05
CA SER A 94 6.12 12.80 -7.37
C SER A 94 6.11 14.33 -7.41
N SER A 95 4.92 14.92 -7.49
CA SER A 95 4.74 16.37 -7.33
C SER A 95 4.88 16.85 -5.88
N ALA A 96 5.19 15.95 -4.93
CA ALA A 96 5.44 16.32 -3.55
C ALA A 96 6.66 17.27 -3.43
N PRO A 97 6.62 18.24 -2.50
CA PRO A 97 7.75 19.12 -2.26
C PRO A 97 8.98 18.27 -1.85
N LEU A 98 10.12 18.51 -2.51
CA LEU A 98 11.39 17.78 -2.32
C LEU A 98 11.41 16.32 -2.82
N ALA A 99 10.43 15.88 -3.61
CA ALA A 99 10.49 14.55 -4.23
C ALA A 99 11.63 14.47 -5.26
N ALA A 100 12.60 13.61 -4.98
CA ALA A 100 13.66 13.29 -5.92
C ALA A 100 13.10 12.49 -7.11
N PRO A 101 13.61 12.72 -8.33
CA PRO A 101 13.28 11.87 -9.46
C PRO A 101 13.90 10.48 -9.30
N GLU A 102 13.14 9.47 -9.72
CA GLU A 102 13.57 8.09 -9.78
C GLU A 102 13.63 7.63 -11.24
N TYR A 103 14.68 6.90 -11.60
CA TYR A 103 14.88 6.44 -12.96
C TYR A 103 14.60 4.95 -13.04
N VAL A 104 13.57 4.60 -13.81
CA VAL A 104 13.13 3.23 -14.02
C VAL A 104 13.59 2.78 -15.40
N SER A 105 14.71 2.08 -15.45
CA SER A 105 15.24 1.49 -16.68
C SER A 105 14.62 0.11 -16.93
N VAL A 106 14.22 -0.13 -18.18
CA VAL A 106 13.50 -1.32 -18.62
C VAL A 106 14.13 -1.84 -19.90
N ALA A 107 14.46 -3.13 -19.95
CA ALA A 107 14.97 -3.76 -21.16
C ALA A 107 13.87 -3.86 -22.23
N ALA A 108 14.27 -4.07 -23.49
CA ALA A 108 13.33 -4.20 -24.61
C ALA A 108 12.30 -5.31 -24.35
N GLY A 109 11.02 -4.99 -24.54
CA GLY A 109 9.89 -5.90 -24.31
C GLY A 109 9.64 -6.30 -22.85
N GLN A 110 10.40 -5.75 -21.89
CA GLN A 110 10.23 -6.04 -20.47
C GLN A 110 9.31 -5.02 -19.79
N THR A 111 8.86 -5.38 -18.60
CA THR A 111 8.10 -4.49 -17.71
C THR A 111 8.78 -4.42 -16.35
N ARG A 112 8.92 -3.22 -15.80
CA ARG A 112 9.38 -3.00 -14.43
C ARG A 112 8.34 -2.21 -13.66
N CYS A 113 8.02 -2.65 -12.46
CA CYS A 113 7.07 -1.99 -11.59
C CYS A 113 7.75 -1.46 -10.34
N ILE A 114 7.37 -0.24 -9.95
CA ILE A 114 7.66 0.35 -8.64
C ILE A 114 6.35 0.47 -7.87
N GLU A 115 6.37 0.20 -6.58
CA GLU A 115 5.18 0.27 -5.75
C GLU A 115 5.51 0.94 -4.42
N ARG A 116 4.87 2.07 -4.15
CA ARG A 116 5.02 2.80 -2.88
C ARG A 116 3.81 3.67 -2.62
N TRP A 117 3.74 4.20 -1.41
CA TRP A 117 2.77 5.23 -1.07
C TRP A 117 3.33 6.59 -1.46
N TRP A 118 2.54 7.37 -2.20
CA TRP A 118 2.94 8.69 -2.72
C TRP A 118 2.26 9.85 -1.98
N GLY A 119 1.55 9.57 -0.88
CA GLY A 119 0.96 10.60 -0.02
C GLY A 119 -0.13 11.46 -0.68
N GLY A 120 -0.83 10.95 -1.70
CA GLY A 120 -1.84 11.69 -2.47
C GLY A 120 -1.28 12.71 -3.45
N PHE A 121 0.05 12.79 -3.61
CA PHE A 121 0.67 13.65 -4.61
C PHE A 121 0.71 12.95 -5.97
N PRO A 122 0.21 13.58 -7.05
CA PRO A 122 0.33 13.03 -8.39
C PRO A 122 1.77 12.65 -8.73
N VAL A 123 1.92 11.63 -9.56
CA VAL A 123 3.23 11.17 -10.00
C VAL A 123 3.36 11.39 -11.50
N ASN A 124 4.36 12.17 -11.87
CA ASN A 124 4.75 12.38 -13.26
C ASN A 124 5.65 11.22 -13.70
N ALA A 125 5.30 10.55 -14.79
CA ALA A 125 6.19 9.63 -15.49
C ALA A 125 6.53 10.22 -16.85
N MET A 126 7.82 10.38 -17.11
CA MET A 126 8.35 10.99 -18.31
C MET A 126 9.32 10.04 -19.00
N ASN A 127 9.21 9.90 -20.32
CA ASN A 127 10.18 9.11 -21.08
C ASN A 127 11.42 9.96 -21.39
N ILE A 128 12.59 9.48 -20.97
CA ILE A 128 13.88 10.15 -21.22
C ILE A 128 14.72 9.43 -22.27
N THR A 129 14.11 8.50 -23.01
CA THR A 129 14.73 7.68 -24.06
C THR A 129 13.93 7.76 -25.35
N TYR A 130 14.58 7.51 -26.50
CA TYR A 130 13.91 7.53 -27.81
C TYR A 130 13.01 6.31 -28.07
N SER A 131 13.13 5.26 -27.26
CA SER A 131 12.25 4.10 -27.31
C SER A 131 10.85 4.45 -26.83
N ARG A 132 9.81 3.93 -27.50
CA ARG A 132 8.42 4.03 -27.03
C ARG A 132 8.24 3.32 -25.69
N LEU A 133 7.64 4.02 -24.72
CA LEU A 133 7.27 3.48 -23.41
C LEU A 133 5.75 3.54 -23.19
N THR A 134 5.24 2.63 -22.37
CA THR A 134 3.86 2.68 -21.86
C THR A 134 3.91 2.56 -20.35
N VAL A 135 3.14 3.36 -19.63
CA VAL A 135 3.12 3.35 -18.16
C VAL A 135 1.70 3.08 -17.67
N LYS A 136 1.57 2.20 -16.67
CA LYS A 136 0.29 1.85 -16.04
C LYS A 136 0.38 2.02 -14.53
N ALA A 137 -0.54 2.78 -13.95
CA ALA A 137 -0.75 2.92 -12.52
C ALA A 137 -1.91 2.03 -12.07
N SER A 138 -1.76 1.35 -10.92
CA SER A 138 -2.81 0.58 -10.26
C SER A 138 -2.73 0.68 -8.75
#